data_AF-A0A4Q5R2L4-F1
#
_entry.id   AF-A0A4Q5R2L4-F1
#
_cell.length_a   1.000
_cell.length_b   1.000
_cell.length_c   1.000
_cell.angle_alpha   90.00
_cell.angle_beta   90.00
_cell.angle_gamma   90.00
#
_symmetry.space_group_name_H-M   'P 1'
#
loop_
_entity.id
_entity.type
_entity.pdbx_description
1 polymer ?
#
loop_
_entity_poly.entity_id
_entity_poly.type
_entity_poly.pdbx_seq_one_letter_code
_entity_poly.pdbx_strand_id
1 'polypeptide(L)'
;MLALAAPALAAPVCLDAQRKVDEANALRYQFRQEARIGNHDRACDTLDEIGDRYADARDAFEDCGAGVVAIDLRSESRELRAAKRVNRCD
;
A
#
# COMPACT_ATOMS: atom_id res chain seq x y z
N MET A 1 17.20 41.29 13.45
CA MET A 1 17.58 39.88 13.16
C MET A 1 16.39 39.23 12.47
N LEU A 2 16.43 39.10 11.14
CA LEU A 2 15.46 38.31 10.39
C LEU A 2 15.82 36.84 10.58
N ALA A 3 15.02 36.11 11.35
CA ALA A 3 15.07 34.66 11.34
C ALA A 3 14.60 34.19 9.97
N LEU A 4 15.53 33.75 9.12
CA LEU A 4 15.16 32.93 7.98
C LEU A 4 14.54 31.67 8.55
N ALA A 5 13.20 31.60 8.52
CA ALA A 5 12.51 30.32 8.59
C ALA A 5 13.01 29.53 7.38
N ALA A 6 14.03 28.71 7.59
CA ALA A 6 14.40 27.69 6.63
C ALA A 6 13.10 26.94 6.31
N PRO A 7 12.75 26.73 5.03
CA PRO A 7 11.71 25.77 4.74
C PRO A 7 12.16 24.49 5.44
N ALA A 8 11.34 23.99 6.35
CA ALA A 8 11.48 22.62 6.79
C ALA A 8 11.36 21.81 5.50
N LEU A 9 12.50 21.55 4.86
CA LEU A 9 12.66 20.45 3.95
C LEU A 9 12.23 19.28 4.82
N ALA A 10 10.97 18.89 4.69
CA ALA A 10 10.49 17.64 5.21
C ALA A 10 11.47 16.64 4.61
N ALA A 11 12.45 16.21 5.42
CA ALA A 11 13.10 14.94 5.18
C ALA A 11 11.97 13.96 4.93
N PRO A 12 12.12 13.02 4.00
CA PRO A 12 10.98 12.27 3.51
C PRO A 12 10.66 11.20 4.55
N VAL A 13 10.07 11.62 5.66
CA VAL A 13 9.84 10.82 6.87
C VAL A 13 8.96 9.63 6.56
N CYS A 14 8.18 9.71 5.49
CA CYS A 14 7.32 8.64 5.00
C CYS A 14 7.77 8.08 3.64
N LEU A 15 9.03 8.24 3.20
CA LEU A 15 9.48 7.71 1.90
C LEU A 15 9.36 6.18 1.86
N ASP A 16 9.70 5.52 2.97
CA ASP A 16 9.55 4.08 3.09
C ASP A 16 8.07 3.66 2.98
N ALA A 17 7.18 4.38 3.66
CA ALA A 17 5.74 4.14 3.58
C ALA A 17 5.21 4.33 2.15
N GLN A 18 5.63 5.42 1.48
CA GLN A 18 5.25 5.69 0.09
C GLN A 18 5.77 4.60 -0.86
N ARG A 19 7.01 4.15 -0.69
CA ARG A 19 7.60 3.06 -1.48
C ARG A 19 6.77 1.77 -1.35
N LYS A 20 6.29 1.44 -0.15
CA LYS A 20 5.42 0.28 0.08
C LYS A 20 4.09 0.41 -0.65
N VAL A 21 3.51 1.61 -0.72
CA VAL A 21 2.31 1.89 -1.52
C VAL A 21 2.59 1.71 -3.02
N ASP A 22 3.73 2.20 -3.51
CA ASP A 22 4.11 2.07 -4.92
C ASP A 22 4.32 0.59 -5.31
N GLU A 23 4.93 -0.20 -4.43
CA GLU A 23 5.07 -1.65 -4.58
C GLU A 23 3.70 -2.34 -4.64
N ALA A 24 2.78 -2.00 -3.74
CA ALA A 24 1.41 -2.51 -3.75
C ALA A 24 0.66 -2.16 -5.06
N ASN A 25 0.89 -0.96 -5.60
CA ASN A 25 0.30 -0.52 -6.87
C ASN A 25 0.87 -1.30 -8.07
N ALA A 26 2.17 -1.63 -8.04
CA ALA A 26 2.78 -2.51 -9.05
C ALA A 26 2.18 -3.91 -8.99
N LEU A 27 1.99 -4.47 -7.79
CA LEU A 27 1.35 -5.77 -7.60
C LEU A 27 -0.13 -5.75 -8.05
N ARG A 28 -0.86 -4.65 -7.86
CA ARG A 28 -2.22 -4.50 -8.42
C ARG A 28 -2.24 -4.56 -9.95
N TYR A 29 -1.20 -4.06 -10.61
CA TYR A 29 -1.07 -4.25 -12.05
C TYR A 29 -0.80 -5.72 -12.39
N GLN A 30 0.13 -6.37 -11.68
CA GLN A 30 0.43 -7.79 -11.85
C GLN A 30 -0.78 -8.70 -11.65
N PHE A 31 -1.56 -8.50 -10.57
CA PHE A 31 -2.79 -9.23 -10.29
C PHE A 31 -3.77 -9.15 -11.47
N ARG A 32 -3.97 -7.95 -12.04
CA ARG A 32 -4.85 -7.78 -13.22
C ARG A 32 -4.35 -8.58 -14.42
N GLN A 33 -3.05 -8.70 -14.60
CA GLN A 33 -2.46 -9.48 -15.70
C GLN A 33 -2.62 -10.99 -15.45
N GLU A 34 -2.40 -11.46 -14.22
CA GLU A 34 -2.56 -12.86 -13.83
C GLU A 34 -4.01 -13.32 -13.93
N ALA A 35 -4.94 -12.51 -13.43
CA ALA A 35 -6.38 -12.75 -13.55
C ALA A 35 -6.82 -12.80 -15.03
N ARG A 36 -6.28 -11.93 -15.88
CA ARG A 36 -6.59 -11.91 -17.34
C ARG A 36 -6.16 -13.18 -18.05
N ILE A 37 -5.02 -13.76 -17.67
CA ILE A 37 -4.52 -15.01 -18.27
C ILE A 37 -5.06 -16.26 -17.58
N GLY A 38 -5.94 -16.11 -16.59
CA GLY A 38 -6.54 -17.23 -15.86
C GLY A 38 -5.59 -17.94 -14.88
N ASN A 39 -4.47 -17.31 -14.50
CA ASN A 39 -3.55 -17.87 -13.52
C ASN A 39 -4.05 -17.58 -12.10
N HIS A 40 -4.99 -18.41 -11.63
CA HIS A 40 -5.71 -18.19 -10.40
C HIS A 40 -4.82 -18.22 -9.16
N ASP A 41 -3.99 -19.26 -9.00
CA ASP A 41 -3.11 -19.43 -7.83
C ASP A 41 -2.20 -18.21 -7.68
N ARG A 42 -1.56 -17.80 -8.78
CA ARG A 42 -0.67 -16.62 -8.76
C ARG A 42 -1.45 -15.33 -8.50
N ALA A 43 -2.66 -15.18 -9.04
CA ALA A 43 -3.49 -14.04 -8.75
C ALA A 43 -3.84 -13.96 -7.26
N CYS A 44 -4.07 -15.08 -6.59
CA CYS A 44 -4.28 -15.14 -5.15
C CYS A 44 -3.01 -14.78 -4.36
N ASP A 45 -1.86 -15.36 -4.72
CA ASP A 45 -0.56 -15.01 -4.11
C ASP A 45 -0.29 -13.49 -4.22
N THR A 46 -0.56 -12.90 -5.39
CA THR A 46 -0.39 -11.45 -5.59
C THR A 46 -1.36 -10.64 -4.74
N LEU A 47 -2.60 -11.11 -4.52
CA LEU A 47 -3.54 -10.44 -3.61
C LEU A 47 -3.11 -10.53 -2.15
N ASP A 48 -2.47 -11.62 -1.74
CA ASP A 48 -1.84 -11.74 -0.42
C ASP A 48 -0.70 -10.74 -0.28
N GLU A 49 0.20 -10.68 -1.26
CA GLU A 49 1.35 -9.80 -1.22
C GLU A 49 0.94 -8.31 -1.20
N ILE A 50 -0.10 -7.91 -1.95
CA ILE A 50 -0.67 -6.54 -1.85
C ILE A 50 -1.10 -6.23 -0.41
N GLY A 51 -1.69 -7.21 0.28
CA GLY A 51 -2.15 -7.07 1.65
C GLY A 51 -1.00 -6.81 2.62
N ASP A 52 0.09 -7.56 2.46
CA ASP A 52 1.30 -7.39 3.26
C ASP A 52 1.94 -6.03 3.01
N ARG A 53 2.03 -5.57 1.75
CA ARG A 53 2.56 -4.24 1.43
C ARG A 53 1.69 -3.11 1.99
N TYR A 54 0.37 -3.26 2.05
CA TYR A 54 -0.50 -2.29 2.71
C TYR A 54 -0.36 -2.30 4.23
N ALA A 55 -0.16 -3.45 4.85
CA ALA A 55 0.13 -3.54 6.28
C ALA A 55 1.45 -2.85 6.61
N ASP A 56 2.52 -3.18 5.87
CA ASP A 56 3.83 -2.53 5.98
C ASP A 56 3.76 -1.02 5.78
N ALA A 57 3.04 -0.56 4.74
CA ALA A 57 2.88 0.86 4.45
C ALA A 57 2.14 1.58 5.59
N ARG A 58 1.09 0.96 6.13
CA ARG A 58 0.31 1.52 7.23
C ARG A 58 1.19 1.71 8.45
N ASP A 59 1.92 0.69 8.84
CA ASP A 59 2.77 0.72 10.03
C ASP A 59 3.87 1.78 9.85
N ALA A 60 4.47 1.87 8.66
CA ALA A 60 5.42 2.93 8.33
C ALA A 60 4.82 4.35 8.33
N PHE A 61 3.55 4.52 7.92
CA PHE A 61 2.85 5.81 8.00
C PHE A 61 2.48 6.19 9.45
N GLU A 62 2.12 5.20 10.27
CA GLU A 62 1.88 5.41 11.71
C GLU A 62 3.19 5.84 12.40
N ASP A 63 4.31 5.18 12.09
CA ASP A 63 5.64 5.49 12.63
C ASP A 63 6.16 6.88 12.21
N CYS A 64 5.90 7.31 10.96
CA CYS A 64 6.31 8.64 10.48
C CYS A 64 5.36 9.78 10.90
N GLY A 65 4.29 9.49 11.64
CA GLY A 65 3.32 10.48 12.13
C GLY A 65 2.24 10.89 11.14
N ALA A 66 2.06 10.16 10.03
CA ALA A 66 1.06 10.40 8.99
C ALA A 66 -0.19 9.50 9.17
N GLY A 67 -0.73 9.46 10.39
CA GLY A 67 -1.82 8.54 10.76
C GLY A 67 -3.11 8.68 9.92
N VAL A 68 -3.34 9.81 9.26
CA VAL A 68 -4.49 9.96 8.33
C VAL A 68 -4.33 9.05 7.11
N VAL A 69 -3.12 8.95 6.55
CA VAL A 69 -2.85 8.06 5.40
C VAL A 69 -2.98 6.59 5.81
N ALA A 70 -2.63 6.26 7.05
CA ALA A 70 -2.86 4.94 7.62
C ALA A 70 -4.36 4.56 7.68
N ILE A 71 -5.27 5.54 7.82
CA ILE A 71 -6.72 5.29 7.76
C ILE A 71 -7.15 4.92 6.34
N ASP A 72 -6.62 5.60 5.32
CA ASP A 72 -6.92 5.29 3.91
C ASP A 72 -6.47 3.87 3.57
N LEU A 73 -5.28 3.45 4.02
CA LEU A 73 -4.81 2.08 3.84
C LEU A 73 -5.67 1.02 4.54
N ARG A 74 -6.33 1.36 5.66
CA ARG A 74 -7.33 0.47 6.27
C ARG A 74 -8.57 0.32 5.37
N SER A 75 -8.94 1.36 4.63
CA SER A 75 -10.00 1.28 3.63
C SER A 75 -9.58 0.39 2.46
N GLU A 76 -8.40 0.63 1.88
CA GLU A 76 -7.83 -0.21 0.81
C GLU A 76 -7.73 -1.69 1.24
N SER A 77 -7.34 -1.96 2.49
CA SER A 77 -7.29 -3.31 3.05
C SER A 77 -8.68 -3.97 3.14
N ARG A 78 -9.76 -3.20 3.29
CA ARG A 78 -11.13 -3.74 3.26
C ARG A 78 -11.56 -4.08 1.84
N GLU A 79 -11.21 -3.23 0.88
CA GLU A 79 -11.46 -3.48 -0.53
C GLU A 79 -10.68 -4.69 -1.03
N LEU A 80 -9.42 -4.84 -0.60
CA LEU A 80 -8.60 -6.01 -0.92
C LEU A 80 -9.23 -7.31 -0.42
N ARG A 81 -9.79 -7.32 0.80
CA ARG A 81 -10.55 -8.49 1.31
C ARG A 81 -11.78 -8.79 0.47
N ALA A 82 -12.46 -7.78 -0.07
CA ALA A 82 -13.55 -7.99 -0.99
C ALA A 82 -13.06 -8.59 -2.31
N ALA A 83 -11.93 -8.12 -2.84
CA ALA A 83 -11.29 -8.68 -4.03
C ALA A 83 -10.90 -10.15 -3.83
N LYS A 84 -10.29 -10.51 -2.69
CA LYS A 84 -9.96 -11.91 -2.34
C LYS A 84 -11.21 -12.81 -2.35
N ARG A 85 -12.31 -12.38 -1.72
CA ARG A 85 -13.58 -13.12 -1.74
C ARG A 85 -14.17 -13.28 -3.14
N VAL A 86 -14.11 -12.25 -3.98
CA VAL A 86 -14.59 -12.33 -5.37
C VAL A 86 -13.78 -13.34 -6.17
N ASN A 87 -12.47 -13.40 -5.92
CA ASN A 87 -11.58 -14.35 -6.58
C ASN A 87 -11.55 -15.73 -5.91
N ARG A 88 -12.15 -15.92 -4.72
CA ARG A 88 -12.09 -17.15 -3.91
C ARG A 88 -10.67 -17.51 -3.43
N CYS A 89 -9.90 -16.49 -3.08
CA CYS A 89 -8.56 -16.60 -2.51
C CYS A 89 -8.63 -16.66 -0.96
N ASP A 90 -9.50 -17.51 -0.43
CA ASP A 90 -9.86 -17.56 0.99
C ASP A 90 -8.73 -18.11 1.87
#